data_AF-A0A9D5VHL6-F1
#
_entry.id   AF-A0A9D5VHL6-F1
#
_cell.length_a   1.000
_cell.length_b   1.000
_cell.length_c   1.000
_cell.angle_alpha   90.00
_cell.angle_beta   90.00
_cell.angle_gamma   90.00
#
_symmetry.space_group_name_H-M   'P 1'
#
loop_
_entity.id
_entity.type
_entity.pdbx_description
1 polymer ?
#
loop_
_entity_poly.entity_id
_entity_poly.type
_entity_poly.pdbx_seq_one_letter_code
_entity_poly.pdbx_strand_id
1 'polypeptide(L)'
;MHLRPSFIPQAADFQPERFRGGVAGPLRPSRSFWEDVWFHLRGNRQAIFSLWLILFLLLTTVAGPWLWSMDADFQDLDRISRPPGWSEPALVVPPLQPWSPPLWPDHPTGSASRAEDLAAAQHFSLAGKATIQEVRLTWLPVPGSSGYLIYRNDHFPTGSADLGMPLGEIRAGNRTGFVDRLRLEPTTYYYSVVATDGVDDAPRFATLLVQPVSAISLAEAHRIDPESRVGETIMLPFHPLGTDYLGRDMLARLLRGAQISLFIGFVAPLCSILLGTFYGGMAGYTGGWLDEWMMRFADFVVALPFLLFMILLRIAFGVESGESGLAPLLVAMILLGWPGPARLVRGPVM
;
A
#
# COMPACT_ATOMS: atom_id res chain seq x y z
N MET A 1 16.35 -8.72 -62.27
CA MET A 1 15.00 -8.18 -62.54
C MET A 1 14.32 -9.12 -63.54
N HIS A 2 13.66 -10.18 -63.07
CA HIS A 2 12.97 -11.15 -63.93
C HIS A 2 11.48 -10.79 -63.98
N LEU A 3 11.03 -10.30 -65.13
CA LEU A 3 9.63 -10.05 -65.41
C LEU A 3 8.90 -11.39 -65.50
N ARG A 4 7.83 -11.56 -64.72
CA ARG A 4 6.93 -12.71 -64.88
C ARG A 4 6.24 -12.60 -66.25
N PRO A 5 6.11 -13.69 -67.01
CA PRO A 5 5.37 -13.67 -68.27
C PRO A 5 3.92 -13.26 -68.01
N SER A 6 3.42 -12.31 -68.79
CA SER A 6 2.03 -11.85 -68.76
C SER A 6 1.10 -13.01 -69.11
N PHE A 7 0.20 -13.37 -68.19
CA PHE A 7 -0.84 -14.35 -68.44
C PHE A 7 -1.86 -13.78 -69.43
N ILE A 8 -2.00 -14.43 -70.59
CA ILE A 8 -3.00 -14.09 -71.60
C ILE A 8 -4.07 -15.18 -71.53
N PRO A 9 -5.28 -14.87 -71.03
CA PRO A 9 -6.33 -15.87 -70.89
C PRO A 9 -6.74 -16.38 -72.27
N GLN A 10 -6.79 -17.70 -72.44
CA GLN A 10 -7.24 -18.35 -73.67
C GLN A 10 -8.68 -18.83 -73.50
N ALA A 11 -9.42 -19.00 -74.60
CA ALA A 11 -10.81 -19.47 -74.57
C ALA A 11 -10.98 -20.86 -73.89
N ALA A 12 -9.90 -21.64 -73.79
CA ALA A 12 -9.88 -22.92 -73.07
C ALA A 12 -9.94 -22.77 -71.54
N ASP A 13 -9.49 -21.63 -70.98
CA ASP A 13 -9.48 -21.38 -69.53
C ASP A 13 -10.90 -21.10 -68.99
N PHE A 14 -11.85 -20.81 -69.87
CA PHE A 14 -13.25 -20.55 -69.55
C PHE A 14 -14.17 -21.75 -69.82
N GLN A 15 -13.60 -22.93 -70.08
CA GLN A 15 -14.39 -24.16 -70.10
C GLN A 15 -14.83 -24.48 -68.66
N PRO A 16 -16.13 -24.70 -68.39
CA PRO A 16 -16.57 -25.10 -67.07
C PRO A 16 -15.86 -26.41 -66.72
N GLU A 17 -15.10 -26.41 -65.63
CA GLU A 17 -14.52 -27.65 -65.10
C GLU A 17 -15.67 -28.64 -64.90
N ARG A 18 -15.66 -29.71 -65.69
CA ARG A 18 -16.58 -30.83 -65.46
C ARG A 18 -16.23 -31.39 -64.10
N PHE A 19 -17.10 -31.13 -63.13
CA PHE A 19 -16.98 -31.64 -61.76
C PHE A 19 -16.64 -33.14 -61.81
N ARG A 20 -15.37 -33.48 -61.59
CA ARG A 20 -14.93 -34.87 -61.47
C ARG A 20 -15.49 -35.37 -60.16
N GLY A 21 -16.62 -36.08 -60.22
CA GLY A 21 -17.15 -36.84 -59.10
C GLY A 21 -16.10 -37.85 -58.63
N GLY A 22 -15.66 -37.72 -57.38
CA GLY A 22 -14.61 -38.53 -56.74
C GLY A 22 -13.39 -37.64 -56.45
N VAL A 23 -13.20 -37.12 -55.25
CA VAL A 23 -12.99 -37.87 -54.00
C VAL A 23 -13.74 -37.18 -52.86
N ALA A 24 -14.68 -37.88 -52.23
CA ALA A 24 -15.12 -37.51 -50.88
C ALA A 24 -13.94 -37.75 -49.93
N GLY A 25 -13.05 -36.75 -49.80
CA GLY A 25 -12.07 -36.74 -48.72
C GLY A 25 -12.82 -36.86 -47.40
N PRO A 26 -12.25 -37.52 -46.37
CA PRO A 26 -12.92 -37.68 -45.10
C PRO A 26 -13.41 -36.31 -44.63
N LEU A 27 -14.73 -36.15 -44.52
CA LEU A 27 -15.37 -34.98 -43.93
C LEU A 27 -14.69 -34.79 -42.57
N ARG A 28 -13.85 -33.74 -42.44
CA ARG A 28 -13.25 -33.43 -41.14
C ARG A 28 -14.41 -33.31 -40.16
N PRO A 29 -14.43 -34.05 -39.05
CA PRO A 29 -15.51 -33.96 -38.10
C PRO A 29 -15.66 -32.49 -37.70
N SER A 30 -16.89 -31.97 -37.76
CA SER A 30 -17.18 -30.59 -37.40
C SER A 30 -16.87 -30.41 -35.91
N ARG A 31 -15.69 -29.88 -35.59
CA ARG A 31 -15.36 -29.48 -34.23
C ARG A 31 -16.36 -28.44 -33.78
N SER A 32 -16.77 -28.49 -32.53
CA SER A 32 -17.60 -27.41 -31.99
C SER A 32 -16.79 -26.11 -32.00
N PHE A 33 -17.48 -24.96 -32.14
CA PHE A 33 -16.83 -23.65 -32.08
C PHE A 33 -15.94 -23.51 -30.83
N TRP A 34 -16.41 -24.01 -29.69
CA TRP A 34 -15.67 -24.01 -28.43
C TRP A 34 -14.43 -24.90 -28.44
N GLU A 35 -14.51 -26.06 -29.09
CA GLU A 35 -13.38 -26.96 -29.24
C GLU A 35 -12.29 -26.36 -30.13
N ASP A 36 -12.70 -25.63 -31.17
CA ASP A 36 -11.77 -24.94 -32.08
C ASP A 36 -11.10 -23.74 -31.40
N VAL A 37 -11.89 -22.92 -30.68
CA VAL A 37 -11.37 -21.83 -29.84
C VAL A 37 -10.36 -22.35 -28.83
N TRP A 38 -10.68 -23.44 -28.14
CA TRP A 38 -9.81 -24.02 -27.12
C TRP A 38 -8.53 -24.63 -27.71
N PHE A 39 -8.61 -25.25 -28.88
CA PHE A 39 -7.45 -25.75 -29.61
C PHE A 39 -6.49 -24.61 -29.96
N HIS A 40 -7.01 -23.50 -30.49
CA HIS A 40 -6.21 -22.32 -30.79
C HIS A 40 -5.63 -21.64 -29.54
N LEU A 41 -6.42 -21.54 -28.47
CA LEU A 41 -5.96 -20.96 -27.20
C LEU A 41 -4.82 -21.77 -26.59
N ARG A 42 -4.95 -23.11 -26.55
CA ARG A 42 -3.89 -24.00 -26.03
C ARG A 42 -2.61 -23.97 -26.86
N GLY A 43 -2.71 -23.68 -28.16
CA GLY A 43 -1.55 -23.52 -29.03
C GLY A 43 -0.69 -22.30 -28.68
N ASN A 44 -1.26 -21.29 -28.01
CA ASN A 44 -0.56 -20.06 -27.68
C ASN A 44 -0.25 -19.95 -26.18
N ARG A 45 1.04 -20.13 -25.83
CA ARG A 45 1.52 -20.03 -24.44
C ARG A 45 1.22 -18.67 -23.79
N GLN A 46 1.28 -17.58 -24.55
CA GLN A 46 0.97 -16.24 -24.05
C GLN A 46 -0.52 -16.11 -23.70
N ALA A 47 -1.39 -16.67 -24.55
CA ALA A 47 -2.84 -16.66 -24.32
C ALA A 47 -3.22 -17.48 -23.07
N ILE A 48 -2.60 -18.66 -22.87
CA ILE A 48 -2.80 -19.46 -21.66
C ILE A 48 -2.35 -18.70 -20.42
N PHE A 49 -1.18 -18.05 -20.46
CA PHE A 49 -0.68 -17.26 -19.33
C PHE A 49 -1.63 -16.11 -18.98
N SER A 50 -2.09 -15.34 -19.97
CA SER A 50 -3.07 -14.28 -19.76
C SER A 50 -4.39 -14.82 -19.19
N LEU A 51 -4.86 -15.98 -19.65
CA LEU A 51 -6.06 -16.62 -19.11
C LEU A 51 -5.87 -16.98 -17.63
N TRP A 52 -4.74 -17.57 -17.26
CA TRP A 52 -4.44 -17.88 -15.85
C TRP A 52 -4.33 -16.62 -15.00
N LEU A 53 -3.72 -15.55 -15.52
CA LEU A 53 -3.63 -14.28 -14.83
C LEU A 53 -5.02 -13.68 -14.57
N ILE A 54 -5.91 -13.69 -15.57
CA ILE A 54 -7.29 -13.21 -15.43
C ILE A 54 -8.06 -14.07 -14.42
N LEU A 55 -7.96 -15.40 -14.52
CA LEU A 55 -8.63 -16.31 -13.60
C LEU A 55 -8.13 -16.12 -12.16
N PHE A 56 -6.81 -15.95 -11.98
CA PHE A 56 -6.21 -15.64 -10.69
C PHE A 56 -6.73 -14.31 -10.15
N LEU A 57 -6.75 -13.26 -10.97
CA LEU A 57 -7.24 -11.94 -10.55
C LEU A 57 -8.73 -11.98 -10.19
N LEU A 58 -9.55 -12.71 -10.96
CA LEU A 58 -10.97 -12.88 -10.66
C LEU A 58 -11.18 -13.69 -9.37
N LEU A 59 -10.40 -14.75 -9.16
CA LEU A 59 -10.43 -15.56 -7.95
C LEU A 59 -10.03 -14.75 -6.72
N THR A 60 -8.91 -14.03 -6.75
CA THR A 60 -8.45 -13.20 -5.62
C THR A 60 -9.38 -12.04 -5.34
N THR A 61 -10.03 -11.52 -6.38
CA THR A 61 -11.02 -10.45 -6.25
C THR A 61 -12.28 -10.95 -5.54
N VAL A 62 -12.83 -12.10 -5.95
CA VAL A 62 -14.07 -12.67 -5.39
C VAL A 62 -13.82 -13.28 -4.01
N ALA A 63 -12.74 -14.05 -3.85
CA ALA A 63 -12.39 -14.71 -2.60
C ALA A 63 -11.66 -13.78 -1.61
N GLY A 64 -11.17 -12.63 -2.06
CA GLY A 64 -10.41 -11.67 -1.26
C GLY A 64 -11.05 -11.28 0.07
N PRO A 65 -12.36 -10.93 0.14
CA PRO A 65 -13.01 -10.58 1.41
C PRO A 65 -13.11 -11.75 2.38
N TRP A 66 -13.13 -12.99 1.88
CA TRP A 66 -13.15 -14.19 2.70
C TRP A 66 -11.76 -14.59 3.16
N LEU A 67 -10.74 -14.35 2.32
CA LEU A 67 -9.35 -14.64 2.64
C LEU A 67 -8.78 -13.62 3.64
N TRP A 68 -9.20 -12.35 3.53
CA TRP A 68 -8.70 -11.25 4.33
C TRP A 68 -9.84 -10.31 4.72
N SER A 69 -10.34 -10.46 5.95
CA SER A 69 -11.49 -9.72 6.47
C SER A 69 -11.11 -8.43 7.20
N MET A 70 -9.85 -7.97 7.09
CA MET A 70 -9.43 -6.70 7.68
C MET A 70 -10.09 -5.52 6.94
N ASP A 71 -10.48 -4.52 7.70
CA ASP A 71 -11.00 -3.28 7.14
C ASP A 71 -9.87 -2.50 6.43
N ALA A 72 -10.06 -2.26 5.14
CA ALA A 72 -9.08 -1.57 4.30
C ALA A 72 -8.94 -0.07 4.63
N ASP A 73 -9.94 0.51 5.30
CA ASP A 73 -9.97 1.93 5.65
C ASP A 73 -9.64 2.20 7.12
N PHE A 74 -9.47 1.13 7.92
CA PHE A 74 -9.05 1.25 9.32
C PHE A 74 -7.63 1.82 9.42
N GLN A 75 -7.48 2.88 10.22
CA GLN A 75 -6.22 3.62 10.39
C GLN A 75 -5.64 3.38 11.78
N ASP A 76 -4.38 2.97 11.81
CA ASP A 76 -3.63 2.73 13.04
C ASP A 76 -2.34 3.56 13.11
N LEU A 77 -2.45 4.76 13.68
CA LEU A 77 -1.36 5.74 13.68
C LEU A 77 -0.11 5.30 14.46
N ASP A 78 -0.23 4.32 15.34
CA ASP A 78 0.88 3.77 16.12
C ASP A 78 1.70 2.73 15.30
N ARG A 79 1.14 2.29 14.18
CA ARG A 79 1.73 1.31 13.26
C ARG A 79 1.89 1.86 11.85
N ILE A 80 2.30 3.12 11.71
CA ILE A 80 2.60 3.72 10.40
C ILE A 80 3.83 3.09 9.73
N SER A 81 3.75 2.90 8.41
CA SER A 81 4.88 2.49 7.56
C SER A 81 5.65 1.26 8.06
N ARG A 82 4.93 0.27 8.59
CA ARG A 82 5.54 -0.99 9.05
C ARG A 82 5.87 -1.86 7.84
N PRO A 83 7.03 -2.54 7.85
CA PRO A 83 7.36 -3.51 6.81
C PRO A 83 6.41 -4.73 6.87
N PRO A 84 6.42 -5.58 5.83
CA PRO A 84 5.81 -6.90 5.88
C PRO A 84 6.15 -7.65 7.17
N GLY A 85 5.13 -8.08 7.90
CA GLY A 85 5.30 -8.66 9.23
C GLY A 85 4.24 -9.69 9.59
N TRP A 86 4.64 -10.61 10.47
CA TRP A 86 3.75 -11.62 11.04
C TRP A 86 3.08 -11.10 12.32
N SER A 87 2.26 -11.94 12.95
CA SER A 87 1.71 -11.64 14.27
C SER A 87 2.85 -11.57 15.29
N GLU A 88 2.93 -10.47 16.03
CA GLU A 88 3.95 -10.26 17.06
C GLU A 88 3.28 -10.14 18.44
N PRO A 89 3.86 -10.75 19.49
CA PRO A 89 3.38 -10.52 20.85
C PRO A 89 3.70 -9.09 21.28
N ALA A 90 2.73 -8.39 21.85
CA ALA A 90 2.90 -7.05 22.39
C ALA A 90 2.39 -6.97 23.83
N LEU A 91 3.19 -6.35 24.69
CA LEU A 91 2.83 -6.07 26.07
C LEU A 91 1.85 -4.89 26.12
N VAL A 92 0.73 -5.08 26.81
CA VAL A 92 -0.21 -4.00 27.09
C VAL A 92 0.36 -3.08 28.17
N VAL A 93 0.56 -1.82 27.83
CA VAL A 93 1.12 -0.80 28.71
C VAL A 93 0.09 0.29 29.02
N PRO A 94 0.20 0.97 30.17
CA PRO A 94 -0.69 2.08 30.46
C PRO A 94 -0.48 3.20 29.42
N PRO A 95 -1.46 4.11 29.26
CA PRO A 95 -1.28 5.30 28.44
C PRO A 95 -0.01 6.06 28.82
N LEU A 96 0.64 6.67 27.83
CA LEU A 96 1.84 7.49 28.03
C LEU A 96 1.59 8.56 29.10
N GLN A 97 2.29 8.44 30.22
CA GLN A 97 2.25 9.43 31.30
C GLN A 97 3.51 10.31 31.24
N PRO A 98 3.40 11.61 31.56
CA PRO A 98 4.56 12.43 31.82
C PRO A 98 5.40 11.80 32.94
N TRP A 99 6.71 11.65 32.71
CA TRP A 99 7.62 11.14 33.72
C TRP A 99 8.53 12.26 34.21
N SER A 100 8.54 12.46 35.52
CA SER A 100 9.46 13.39 36.19
C SER A 100 10.70 12.62 36.63
N PRO A 101 11.88 12.90 36.06
CA PRO A 101 13.11 12.21 36.46
C PRO A 101 13.51 12.57 37.89
N PRO A 102 14.30 11.73 38.56
CA PRO A 102 14.79 12.00 39.90
C PRO A 102 15.59 13.31 39.96
N LEU A 103 15.23 14.13 40.95
CA LEU A 103 15.87 15.41 41.27
C LEU A 103 16.59 15.28 42.62
N TRP A 104 17.80 15.81 42.70
CA TRP A 104 18.64 15.79 43.90
C TRP A 104 18.87 17.22 44.39
N PRO A 105 18.01 17.78 45.25
CA PRO A 105 18.08 19.19 45.65
C PRO A 105 19.42 19.59 46.25
N ASP A 106 20.06 18.65 46.95
CA ASP A 106 21.35 18.87 47.63
C ASP A 106 22.56 18.76 46.68
N HIS A 107 22.35 18.36 45.42
CA HIS A 107 23.41 18.28 44.42
C HIS A 107 23.52 19.60 43.65
N PRO A 108 24.74 20.16 43.48
CA PRO A 108 24.93 21.37 42.70
C PRO A 108 24.50 21.19 41.24
N THR A 109 23.98 22.27 40.65
CA THR A 109 23.59 22.32 39.24
C THR A 109 24.74 22.77 38.33
N GLY A 110 25.75 23.45 38.89
CA GLY A 110 26.92 23.95 38.15
C GLY A 110 28.14 23.04 38.28
N SER A 111 29.06 23.17 37.32
CA SER A 111 30.33 22.44 37.37
C SER A 111 31.21 22.93 38.52
N ALA A 112 31.76 21.98 39.27
CA ALA A 112 32.81 22.20 40.26
C ALA A 112 34.12 21.49 39.88
N SER A 113 34.16 20.80 38.74
CA SER A 113 35.27 19.95 38.30
C SER A 113 35.38 19.96 36.78
N ARG A 114 36.59 19.79 36.25
CA ARG A 114 36.80 19.67 34.79
C ARG A 114 36.26 18.34 34.29
N ALA A 115 35.85 18.28 33.02
CA ALA A 115 35.33 17.07 32.39
C ALA A 115 36.24 15.83 32.57
N GLU A 116 37.57 16.00 32.49
CA GLU A 116 38.55 14.92 32.65
C GLU A 116 38.51 14.22 34.02
N ASP A 117 38.11 14.95 35.06
CA ASP A 117 38.06 14.48 36.44
C ASP A 117 36.71 13.84 36.80
N LEU A 118 35.69 13.99 35.94
CA LEU A 118 34.36 13.46 36.20
C LEU A 118 34.35 11.93 36.13
N ALA A 119 33.72 11.31 37.12
CA ALA A 119 33.51 9.86 37.14
C ALA A 119 32.38 9.44 36.20
N ALA A 120 32.41 8.18 35.78
CA ALA A 120 31.26 7.58 35.09
C ALA A 120 30.03 7.54 36.02
N ALA A 121 28.84 7.72 35.44
CA ALA A 121 27.58 7.65 36.17
C ALA A 121 27.42 6.28 36.86
N GLN A 122 27.03 6.30 38.13
CA GLN A 122 26.82 5.08 38.91
C GLN A 122 25.33 4.71 38.96
N HIS A 123 25.04 3.42 39.20
CA HIS A 123 23.68 2.86 39.24
C HIS A 123 22.84 3.18 37.99
N PHE A 124 23.49 3.23 36.84
CA PHE A 124 22.81 3.46 35.57
C PHE A 124 21.92 2.26 35.23
N SER A 125 20.60 2.48 35.24
CA SER A 125 19.60 1.41 35.17
C SER A 125 18.29 1.90 34.54
N LEU A 126 17.37 0.96 34.28
CA LEU A 126 16.05 1.26 33.76
C LEU A 126 15.09 1.66 34.88
N ALA A 127 14.34 2.74 34.65
CA ALA A 127 13.25 3.18 35.51
C ALA A 127 11.91 2.60 35.01
N GLY A 128 11.76 1.27 35.13
CA GLY A 128 10.59 0.51 34.66
C GLY A 128 10.94 -0.44 33.51
N LYS A 129 9.92 -0.97 32.84
CA LYS A 129 10.10 -1.91 31.73
C LYS A 129 10.40 -1.14 30.44
N ALA A 130 11.47 -1.50 29.73
CA ALA A 130 11.81 -0.91 28.44
C ALA A 130 10.86 -1.42 27.35
N THR A 131 10.24 -0.50 26.62
CA THR A 131 9.27 -0.82 25.58
C THR A 131 9.52 -0.01 24.32
N ILE A 132 8.94 -0.40 23.19
CA ILE A 132 9.03 0.39 21.95
C ILE A 132 8.31 1.75 22.03
N GLN A 133 7.48 1.99 23.04
CA GLN A 133 6.84 3.29 23.27
C GLN A 133 7.77 4.25 24.01
N GLU A 134 8.48 3.75 25.02
CA GLU A 134 9.48 4.53 25.74
C GLU A 134 10.50 3.65 26.50
N VAL A 135 11.70 4.20 26.64
CA VAL A 135 12.75 3.68 27.52
C VAL A 135 13.08 4.77 28.54
N ARG A 136 12.88 4.47 29.83
CA ARG A 136 13.20 5.37 30.93
C ARG A 136 14.51 4.97 31.57
N LEU A 137 15.43 5.92 31.65
CA LEU A 137 16.79 5.76 32.14
C LEU A 137 17.00 6.57 33.40
N THR A 138 17.69 6.00 34.39
CA THR A 138 18.01 6.68 35.65
C THR A 138 19.41 6.33 36.13
N TRP A 139 20.06 7.27 36.82
CA TRP A 139 21.40 7.09 37.41
C TRP A 139 21.54 7.91 38.70
N LEU A 140 22.66 7.78 39.42
CA LEU A 140 23.01 8.65 40.54
C LEU A 140 23.77 9.89 40.05
N PRO A 141 23.63 11.05 40.73
CA PRO A 141 24.27 12.27 40.30
C PRO A 141 25.80 12.13 40.40
N VAL A 142 26.51 12.62 39.38
CA VAL A 142 27.97 12.61 39.32
C VAL A 142 28.49 13.87 40.00
N PRO A 143 29.26 13.76 41.10
CA PRO A 143 29.81 14.92 41.78
C PRO A 143 30.61 15.82 40.85
N GLY A 144 30.35 17.13 40.90
CA GLY A 144 31.05 18.12 40.08
C GLY A 144 30.55 18.26 38.65
N SER A 145 29.61 17.42 38.19
CA SER A 145 28.99 17.55 36.87
C SER A 145 27.98 18.70 36.81
N SER A 146 27.93 19.41 35.68
CA SER A 146 26.90 20.42 35.40
C SER A 146 25.71 19.85 34.63
N GLY A 147 25.87 18.67 34.04
CA GLY A 147 24.87 18.04 33.21
C GLY A 147 25.27 16.67 32.70
N TYR A 148 24.43 16.14 31.80
CA TYR A 148 24.60 14.82 31.21
C TYR A 148 24.23 14.81 29.73
N LEU A 149 25.00 14.06 28.94
CA LEU A 149 24.71 13.72 27.56
C LEU A 149 24.33 12.25 27.49
N ILE A 150 23.26 11.96 26.76
CA ILE A 150 22.71 10.61 26.62
C ILE A 150 22.90 10.18 25.18
N TYR A 151 23.43 8.98 24.98
CA TYR A 151 23.68 8.39 23.67
C TYR A 151 22.92 7.08 23.53
N ARG A 152 22.63 6.70 22.29
CA ARG A 152 22.02 5.42 21.94
C ARG A 152 22.74 4.83 20.73
N ASN A 153 23.37 3.68 20.91
CA ASN A 153 24.12 2.96 19.89
C ASN A 153 23.47 1.58 19.63
N ASP A 154 23.64 1.06 18.42
CA ASP A 154 23.22 -0.28 17.98
C ASP A 154 24.28 -1.36 18.28
N HIS A 155 25.49 -0.93 18.63
CA HIS A 155 26.62 -1.77 19.03
C HIS A 155 27.24 -1.25 20.32
N PHE A 156 28.01 -2.10 20.99
CA PHE A 156 28.66 -1.74 22.24
C PHE A 156 29.77 -0.69 21.99
N PRO A 157 29.71 0.50 22.60
CA PRO A 157 30.71 1.53 22.39
C PRO A 157 32.02 1.18 23.10
N THR A 158 33.13 1.28 22.36
CA THR A 158 34.48 0.97 22.90
C THR A 158 35.18 2.17 23.54
N GLY A 159 34.73 3.40 23.22
CA GLY A 159 35.27 4.64 23.74
C GLY A 159 34.39 5.84 23.40
N SER A 160 34.75 7.04 23.87
CA SER A 160 33.94 8.25 23.69
C SER A 160 33.75 8.65 22.22
N ALA A 161 34.74 8.40 21.37
CA ALA A 161 34.67 8.66 19.93
C ALA A 161 33.63 7.79 19.19
N ASP A 162 33.24 6.66 19.79
CA ASP A 162 32.28 5.69 19.24
C ASP A 162 30.82 6.07 19.50
N LEU A 163 30.60 6.98 20.46
CA LEU A 163 29.27 7.38 20.90
C LEU A 163 28.51 8.20 19.85
N GLY A 164 29.23 8.92 18.98
CA GLY A 164 28.64 9.71 17.91
C GLY A 164 27.87 10.93 18.43
N MET A 165 26.61 11.10 17.98
CA MET A 165 25.78 12.24 18.37
C MET A 165 24.89 11.92 19.58
N PRO A 166 24.76 12.84 20.55
CA PRO A 166 23.89 12.64 21.69
C PRO A 166 22.43 12.64 21.26
N LEU A 167 21.67 11.72 21.84
CA LEU A 167 20.22 11.63 21.78
C LEU A 167 19.55 12.82 22.50
N GLY A 168 20.18 13.33 23.56
CA GLY A 168 19.71 14.48 24.32
C GLY A 168 20.71 14.95 25.36
N GLU A 169 20.50 16.18 25.83
CA GLU A 169 21.34 16.88 26.79
C GLU A 169 20.50 17.32 27.99
N ILE A 170 21.02 17.11 29.19
CA ILE A 170 20.44 17.59 30.45
C ILE A 170 21.40 18.61 31.05
N ARG A 171 21.01 19.90 31.03
CA ARG A 171 21.81 21.02 31.55
C ARG A 171 21.65 21.24 33.06
N ALA A 172 21.58 20.15 33.82
CA ALA A 172 21.44 20.19 35.26
C ALA A 172 22.02 18.93 35.89
N GLY A 173 23.15 19.06 36.61
CA GLY A 173 23.84 17.94 37.27
C GLY A 173 22.99 17.24 38.34
N ASN A 174 21.96 17.92 38.85
CA ASN A 174 21.04 17.38 39.86
C ASN A 174 19.82 16.63 39.28
N ARG A 175 19.67 16.57 37.95
CA ARG A 175 18.59 15.84 37.27
C ARG A 175 19.17 14.60 36.62
N THR A 176 18.73 13.44 37.06
CA THR A 176 19.43 12.16 36.80
C THR A 176 18.55 11.11 36.11
N GLY A 177 17.80 11.58 35.12
CA GLY A 177 16.96 10.68 34.33
C GLY A 177 16.59 11.24 32.97
N PHE A 178 16.43 10.33 32.02
CA PHE A 178 16.10 10.62 30.62
C PHE A 178 15.04 9.64 30.11
N VAL A 179 14.20 10.09 29.18
CA VAL A 179 13.21 9.23 28.51
C VAL A 179 13.48 9.28 27.02
N ASP A 180 13.80 8.12 26.44
CA ASP A 180 13.81 7.95 25.00
C ASP A 180 12.41 7.57 24.51
N ARG A 181 11.91 8.33 23.53
CA ARG A 181 10.64 8.10 22.81
C ARG A 181 10.85 8.12 21.28
N LEU A 182 12.10 8.14 20.83
CA LEU A 182 12.44 8.25 19.41
C LEU A 182 12.44 6.87 18.77
N ARG A 183 11.45 6.60 17.92
CA ARG A 183 11.31 5.42 17.03
C ARG A 183 12.14 4.21 17.49
N LEU A 184 11.66 3.54 18.53
CA LEU A 184 12.30 2.38 19.12
C LEU A 184 11.85 1.12 18.38
N GLU A 185 12.79 0.23 18.12
CA GLU A 185 12.54 -1.09 17.54
C GLU A 185 12.84 -2.17 18.58
N PRO A 186 12.28 -3.38 18.44
CA PRO A 186 12.55 -4.50 19.34
C PRO A 186 13.95 -5.12 19.05
N THR A 187 14.98 -4.29 19.14
CA THR A 187 16.40 -4.63 18.91
C THR A 187 17.22 -4.28 20.16
N THR A 188 18.47 -4.71 20.19
CA THR A 188 19.36 -4.38 21.31
C THR A 188 19.93 -2.98 21.12
N TYR A 189 19.73 -2.11 22.10
CA TYR A 189 20.36 -0.81 22.16
C TYR A 189 21.34 -0.72 23.33
N TYR A 190 22.39 0.05 23.13
CA TYR A 190 23.37 0.40 24.14
C TYR A 190 23.18 1.88 24.45
N TYR A 191 22.57 2.18 25.59
CA TYR A 191 22.46 3.55 26.06
C TYR A 191 23.72 3.90 26.81
N SER A 192 24.26 5.10 26.61
CA SER A 192 25.39 5.59 27.38
C SER A 192 25.09 6.95 27.99
N VAL A 193 25.54 7.16 29.23
CA VAL A 193 25.44 8.44 29.92
C VAL A 193 26.84 8.97 30.18
N VAL A 194 27.09 10.17 29.66
CA VAL A 194 28.34 10.91 29.80
C VAL A 194 28.08 12.13 30.67
N ALA A 195 28.85 12.31 31.73
CA ALA A 195 28.80 13.53 32.52
C ALA A 195 29.52 14.66 31.77
N THR A 196 29.05 15.90 31.91
CA THR A 196 29.70 17.08 31.32
C THR A 196 29.93 18.14 32.36
N ASP A 197 30.98 18.95 32.18
CA ASP A 197 31.20 20.18 32.93
C ASP A 197 30.46 21.39 32.31
N GLY A 198 29.76 21.18 31.19
CA GLY A 198 28.95 22.17 30.47
C GLY A 198 29.67 22.75 29.25
N VAL A 199 30.95 22.40 29.07
CA VAL A 199 31.77 22.74 27.91
C VAL A 199 32.31 21.49 27.26
N ASP A 200 32.91 20.60 28.05
CA ASP A 200 33.57 19.38 27.62
C ASP A 200 32.90 18.12 28.19
N ASP A 201 33.09 17.01 27.48
CA ASP A 201 32.51 15.71 27.80
C ASP A 201 33.50 14.86 28.61
N ALA A 202 33.01 14.18 29.65
CA ALA A 202 33.86 13.29 30.43
C ALA A 202 34.37 12.11 29.57
N PRO A 203 35.65 11.72 29.68
CA PRO A 203 36.18 10.58 28.95
C PRO A 203 35.63 9.24 29.47
N ARG A 204 35.04 9.23 30.67
CA ARG A 204 34.46 8.05 31.32
C ARG A 204 32.94 8.12 31.28
N PHE A 205 32.32 7.03 30.88
CA PHE A 205 30.87 6.93 30.74
C PHE A 205 30.36 5.57 31.22
N ALA A 206 29.07 5.51 31.50
CA ALA A 206 28.39 4.27 31.85
C ALA A 206 27.50 3.83 30.69
N THR A 207 27.49 2.54 30.38
CA THR A 207 26.67 1.97 29.30
C THR A 207 25.72 0.92 29.86
N LEU A 208 24.48 0.94 29.37
CA LEU A 208 23.41 0.03 29.73
C LEU A 208 22.86 -0.64 28.48
N LEU A 209 22.89 -1.97 28.46
CA LEU A 209 22.25 -2.77 27.43
C LEU A 209 20.74 -2.81 27.71
N VAL A 210 19.95 -2.40 26.72
CA VAL A 210 18.48 -2.37 26.80
C VAL A 210 17.91 -3.07 25.59
N GLN A 211 16.98 -4.00 25.82
CA GLN A 211 16.19 -4.66 24.78
C GLN A 211 14.71 -4.27 24.97
N PRO A 212 14.21 -3.25 24.25
CA PRO A 212 12.82 -2.85 24.35
C PRO A 212 11.91 -3.98 23.86
N VAL A 213 10.85 -4.26 24.62
CA VAL A 213 9.83 -5.20 24.18
C VAL A 213 8.76 -4.50 23.35
N SER A 214 8.18 -5.20 22.37
CA SER A 214 6.99 -4.74 21.66
C SER A 214 5.87 -4.46 22.68
N ALA A 215 5.23 -3.30 22.55
CA ALA A 215 4.22 -2.84 23.48
C ALA A 215 3.13 -2.05 22.74
N ILE A 216 1.93 -2.11 23.30
CA ILE A 216 0.71 -1.51 22.77
C ILE A 216 -0.01 -0.78 23.90
N SER A 217 -0.62 0.37 23.63
CA SER A 217 -1.34 1.11 24.68
C SER A 217 -2.61 0.36 25.09
N LEU A 218 -3.06 0.51 26.34
CA LEU A 218 -4.31 -0.11 26.80
C LEU A 218 -5.52 0.27 25.93
N ALA A 219 -5.61 1.54 25.53
CA ALA A 219 -6.71 2.03 24.69
C ALA A 219 -6.74 1.34 23.32
N GLU A 220 -5.56 1.01 22.78
CA GLU A 220 -5.41 0.33 21.51
C GLU A 220 -5.59 -1.18 21.66
N ALA A 221 -5.12 -1.77 22.76
CA ALA A 221 -5.36 -3.17 23.11
C ALA A 221 -6.88 -3.44 23.16
N HIS A 222 -7.67 -2.54 23.74
CA HIS A 222 -9.13 -2.62 23.76
C HIS A 222 -9.81 -2.57 22.39
N ARG A 223 -9.14 -2.04 21.35
CA ARG A 223 -9.65 -2.10 19.96
C ARG A 223 -9.58 -3.51 19.38
N ILE A 224 -8.64 -4.33 19.87
CA ILE A 224 -8.41 -5.71 19.43
C ILE A 224 -9.14 -6.68 20.36
N ASP A 225 -8.91 -6.53 21.67
CA ASP A 225 -9.50 -7.33 22.74
C ASP A 225 -9.98 -6.41 23.88
N PRO A 226 -11.30 -6.17 23.99
CA PRO A 226 -11.89 -5.29 25.01
C PRO A 226 -11.61 -5.69 26.46
N GLU A 227 -11.30 -6.97 26.73
CA GLU A 227 -11.06 -7.48 28.08
C GLU A 227 -9.59 -7.36 28.52
N SER A 228 -8.71 -6.91 27.63
CA SER A 228 -7.27 -6.85 27.87
C SER A 228 -6.88 -5.91 29.02
N ARG A 229 -5.82 -6.28 29.75
CA ARG A 229 -5.34 -5.54 30.94
C ARG A 229 -3.87 -5.18 30.83
N VAL A 230 -3.49 -4.09 31.51
CA VAL A 230 -2.08 -3.68 31.60
C VAL A 230 -1.23 -4.82 32.19
N GLY A 231 -0.11 -5.10 31.53
CA GLY A 231 0.81 -6.19 31.90
C GLY A 231 0.55 -7.51 31.19
N GLU A 232 -0.60 -7.65 30.51
CA GLU A 232 -0.90 -8.79 29.64
C GLU A 232 -0.14 -8.69 28.32
N THR A 233 0.10 -9.83 27.67
CA THR A 233 0.68 -9.88 26.33
C THR A 233 -0.40 -10.34 25.36
N ILE A 234 -0.74 -9.49 24.38
CA ILE A 234 -1.70 -9.82 23.33
C ILE A 234 -0.97 -10.09 22.01
N MET A 235 -1.60 -10.86 21.12
CA MET A 235 -1.09 -11.07 19.77
C MET A 235 -1.61 -9.96 18.86
N LEU A 236 -0.69 -9.19 18.29
CA LEU A 236 -1.06 -8.14 17.35
C LEU A 236 -1.56 -8.75 16.03
N PRO A 237 -2.53 -8.09 15.37
CA PRO A 237 -2.92 -8.44 14.01
C PRO A 237 -1.70 -8.41 13.09
N PHE A 238 -1.61 -9.44 12.24
CA PHE A 238 -0.53 -9.59 11.28
C PHE A 238 -0.84 -8.80 10.00
N HIS A 239 0.20 -8.20 9.41
CA HIS A 239 0.10 -7.38 8.19
C HIS A 239 1.06 -7.93 7.13
N PRO A 240 0.63 -8.88 6.27
CA PRO A 240 1.51 -9.61 5.36
C PRO A 240 2.33 -8.74 4.40
N LEU A 241 1.76 -7.61 3.99
CA LEU A 241 2.42 -6.64 3.12
C LEU A 241 2.81 -5.34 3.87
N GLY A 242 2.64 -5.33 5.19
CA GLY A 242 2.87 -4.16 6.02
C GLY A 242 1.72 -3.16 5.99
N THR A 243 2.02 -1.95 6.46
CA THR A 243 1.06 -0.85 6.57
C THR A 243 1.51 0.37 5.79
N ASP A 244 0.54 1.20 5.38
CA ASP A 244 0.82 2.46 4.71
C ASP A 244 1.20 3.60 5.69
N TYR A 245 1.32 4.82 5.17
CA TYR A 245 1.65 6.03 5.94
C TYR A 245 0.56 6.45 6.95
N LEU A 246 -0.63 5.85 6.90
CA LEU A 246 -1.74 6.05 7.85
C LEU A 246 -1.99 4.80 8.71
N GLY A 247 -1.11 3.80 8.62
CA GLY A 247 -1.22 2.55 9.38
C GLY A 247 -2.31 1.61 8.88
N ARG A 248 -2.80 1.77 7.66
CA ARG A 248 -3.81 0.87 7.08
C ARG A 248 -3.15 -0.38 6.51
N ASP A 249 -3.84 -1.52 6.60
CA ASP A 249 -3.34 -2.80 6.08
C ASP A 249 -3.22 -2.78 4.54
N MET A 250 -1.99 -2.94 4.03
CA MET A 250 -1.73 -2.76 2.61
C MET A 250 -2.31 -3.91 1.76
N LEU A 251 -2.41 -5.12 2.30
CA LEU A 251 -3.01 -6.27 1.62
C LEU A 251 -4.52 -6.09 1.45
N ALA A 252 -5.22 -5.67 2.52
CA ALA A 252 -6.64 -5.34 2.50
C ALA A 252 -6.93 -4.27 1.46
N ARG A 253 -6.12 -3.21 1.42
CA ARG A 253 -6.25 -2.14 0.43
C ARG A 253 -6.03 -2.62 -1.00
N LEU A 254 -5.06 -3.50 -1.24
CA LEU A 254 -4.82 -4.08 -2.57
C LEU A 254 -5.97 -4.97 -3.02
N LEU A 255 -6.46 -5.85 -2.14
CA LEU A 255 -7.60 -6.73 -2.45
C LEU A 255 -8.87 -5.93 -2.72
N ARG A 256 -9.16 -4.91 -1.89
CA ARG A 256 -10.32 -4.05 -2.06
C ARG A 256 -10.22 -3.17 -3.30
N GLY A 257 -9.03 -2.63 -3.58
CA GLY A 257 -8.74 -1.87 -4.80
C GLY A 257 -8.93 -2.73 -6.05
N ALA A 258 -8.41 -3.97 -6.04
CA ALA A 258 -8.58 -4.91 -7.14
C ALA A 258 -10.05 -5.22 -7.45
N GLN A 259 -10.89 -5.40 -6.41
CA GLN A 259 -12.35 -5.53 -6.56
C GLN A 259 -12.99 -4.37 -7.27
N ILE A 260 -12.68 -3.16 -6.81
CA ILE A 260 -13.24 -1.95 -7.39
C ILE A 260 -12.81 -1.79 -8.86
N SER A 261 -11.52 -2.00 -9.14
CA SER A 261 -10.99 -1.92 -10.51
C SER A 261 -11.58 -2.97 -11.44
N LEU A 262 -11.72 -4.22 -11.00
CA LEU A 262 -12.32 -5.28 -11.82
C LEU A 262 -13.80 -5.01 -12.07
N PHE A 263 -14.53 -4.57 -11.04
CA PHE A 263 -15.95 -4.19 -11.16
C PHE A 263 -16.14 -3.09 -12.20
N ILE A 264 -15.38 -2.00 -12.10
CA ILE A 264 -15.45 -0.88 -13.05
C ILE A 264 -15.01 -1.31 -14.45
N GLY A 265 -13.90 -2.06 -14.55
CA GLY A 265 -13.34 -2.55 -15.81
C GLY A 265 -14.24 -3.53 -16.55
N PHE A 266 -15.17 -4.19 -15.86
CA PHE A 266 -16.16 -5.07 -16.47
C PHE A 266 -17.49 -4.35 -16.76
N VAL A 267 -18.08 -3.74 -15.73
CA VAL A 267 -19.45 -3.22 -15.79
C VAL A 267 -19.57 -2.04 -16.76
N ALA A 268 -18.66 -1.07 -16.69
CA ALA A 268 -18.77 0.12 -17.52
C ALA A 268 -18.57 -0.17 -19.02
N PRO A 269 -17.54 -0.92 -19.46
CA PRO A 269 -17.44 -1.31 -20.87
C PRO A 269 -18.63 -2.16 -21.34
N LEU A 270 -19.14 -3.08 -20.51
CA LEU A 270 -20.33 -3.87 -20.85
C LEU A 270 -21.54 -2.97 -21.09
N CYS A 271 -21.83 -2.05 -20.18
CA CYS A 271 -22.94 -1.10 -20.33
C CYS A 271 -22.74 -0.15 -21.52
N SER A 272 -21.52 0.35 -21.74
CA SER A 272 -21.19 1.20 -22.89
C SER A 272 -21.36 0.48 -24.22
N ILE A 273 -20.98 -0.80 -24.29
CA ILE A 273 -21.17 -1.64 -25.48
C ILE A 273 -22.65 -1.90 -25.71
N LEU A 274 -23.44 -2.23 -24.67
CA LEU A 274 -24.88 -2.43 -24.82
C LEU A 274 -25.58 -1.16 -25.32
N LEU A 275 -25.29 -0.01 -24.69
CA LEU A 275 -25.83 1.28 -25.09
C LEU A 275 -25.40 1.65 -26.52
N GLY A 276 -24.11 1.49 -26.83
CA GLY A 276 -23.57 1.79 -28.15
C GLY A 276 -24.11 0.86 -29.23
N THR A 277 -24.23 -0.43 -28.96
CA THR A 277 -24.81 -1.41 -29.90
C THR A 277 -26.25 -1.08 -30.21
N PHE A 278 -27.05 -0.73 -29.20
CA PHE A 278 -28.43 -0.32 -29.38
C PHE A 278 -28.51 0.97 -30.22
N TYR A 279 -27.75 2.00 -29.85
CA TYR A 279 -27.76 3.29 -30.54
C TYR A 279 -27.24 3.20 -31.98
N GLY A 280 -26.09 2.54 -32.18
CA GLY A 280 -25.45 2.37 -33.48
C GLY A 280 -26.23 1.44 -34.41
N GLY A 281 -26.85 0.40 -33.87
CA GLY A 281 -27.75 -0.48 -34.62
C GLY A 281 -29.00 0.26 -35.10
N MET A 282 -29.61 1.11 -34.26
CA MET A 282 -30.74 1.95 -34.68
C MET A 282 -30.34 2.97 -35.75
N ALA A 283 -29.18 3.61 -35.60
CA ALA A 283 -28.67 4.57 -36.57
C ALA A 283 -28.41 3.90 -37.94
N GLY A 284 -27.69 2.78 -37.95
CA GLY A 284 -27.43 2.01 -39.17
C GLY A 284 -28.71 1.47 -39.83
N TYR A 285 -29.69 1.01 -39.05
CA TYR A 285 -30.95 0.50 -39.58
C TYR A 285 -31.81 1.57 -40.25
N THR A 286 -31.86 2.77 -39.67
CA THR A 286 -32.68 3.87 -40.21
C THR A 286 -32.06 4.52 -41.44
N GLY A 287 -30.74 4.63 -41.47
CA GLY A 287 -29.99 5.20 -42.59
C GLY A 287 -30.35 6.66 -42.92
N GLY A 288 -29.70 7.20 -43.95
CA GLY A 288 -30.00 8.52 -44.48
C GLY A 288 -29.74 9.67 -43.51
N TRP A 289 -30.63 10.66 -43.49
CA TRP A 289 -30.44 11.90 -42.72
C TRP A 289 -30.51 11.69 -41.19
N LEU A 290 -31.32 10.73 -40.72
CA LEU A 290 -31.52 10.46 -39.29
C LEU A 290 -30.24 9.86 -38.68
N ASP A 291 -29.63 8.92 -39.39
CA ASP A 291 -28.33 8.33 -39.04
C ASP A 291 -27.23 9.41 -38.90
N GLU A 292 -27.17 10.34 -39.86
CA GLU A 292 -26.23 11.46 -39.80
C GLU A 292 -26.42 12.30 -38.54
N TRP A 293 -27.67 12.65 -38.19
CA TRP A 293 -27.95 13.39 -36.95
C TRP A 293 -27.58 12.61 -35.69
N MET A 294 -27.92 11.32 -35.64
CA MET A 294 -27.58 10.45 -34.51
C MET A 294 -26.07 10.37 -34.31
N MET A 295 -25.29 10.30 -35.39
CA MET A 295 -23.84 10.21 -35.31
C MET A 295 -23.19 11.54 -34.98
N ARG A 296 -23.77 12.66 -35.43
CA ARG A 296 -23.35 14.00 -34.97
C ARG A 296 -23.55 14.21 -33.47
N PHE A 297 -24.63 13.65 -32.90
CA PHE A 297 -24.80 13.65 -31.45
C PHE A 297 -23.73 12.82 -30.75
N ALA A 298 -23.39 11.64 -31.29
CA ALA A 298 -22.29 10.83 -30.76
C ALA A 298 -20.94 11.57 -30.82
N ASP A 299 -20.67 12.28 -31.92
CA ASP A 299 -19.47 13.10 -32.09
C ASP A 299 -19.40 14.24 -31.06
N PHE A 300 -20.54 14.88 -30.77
CA PHE A 300 -20.64 15.87 -29.69
C PHE A 300 -20.29 15.27 -28.32
N VAL A 301 -20.77 14.06 -28.02
CA VAL A 301 -20.44 13.36 -26.75
C VAL A 301 -18.96 13.05 -26.65
N VAL A 302 -18.31 12.61 -27.74
CA VAL A 302 -16.86 12.37 -27.76
C VAL A 302 -16.05 13.66 -27.53
N ALA A 303 -16.57 14.81 -27.94
CA ALA A 303 -15.92 16.10 -27.72
C ALA A 303 -15.96 16.57 -26.25
N LEU A 304 -16.78 15.96 -25.40
CA LEU A 304 -16.87 16.33 -23.98
C LEU A 304 -15.61 15.90 -23.20
N PRO A 305 -14.95 16.81 -22.46
CA PRO A 305 -13.77 16.46 -21.68
C PRO A 305 -14.14 15.56 -20.48
N PHE A 306 -13.62 14.32 -20.48
CA PHE A 306 -13.92 13.31 -19.46
C PHE A 306 -13.74 13.82 -18.02
N LEU A 307 -12.62 14.50 -17.73
CA LEU A 307 -12.33 15.01 -16.39
C LEU A 307 -13.35 16.05 -15.92
N LEU A 308 -13.82 16.93 -16.81
CA LEU A 308 -14.80 17.96 -16.46
C LEU A 308 -16.15 17.32 -16.09
N PHE A 309 -16.61 16.36 -16.90
CA PHE A 309 -17.85 15.67 -16.65
C PHE A 309 -17.79 14.83 -15.37
N MET A 310 -16.65 14.18 -15.11
CA MET A 310 -16.41 13.46 -13.86
C MET A 310 -16.50 14.39 -12.64
N ILE A 311 -15.87 15.57 -12.68
CA ILE A 311 -15.94 16.55 -11.59
C ILE A 311 -17.39 17.03 -11.38
N LEU A 312 -18.09 17.34 -12.48
CA LEU A 312 -19.50 17.77 -12.42
C LEU A 312 -20.39 16.69 -11.78
N LEU A 313 -20.23 15.43 -12.18
CA LEU A 313 -20.98 14.31 -11.60
C LEU A 313 -20.61 14.08 -10.13
N ARG A 314 -19.33 14.23 -9.77
CA ARG A 314 -18.91 14.11 -8.36
C ARG A 314 -19.64 15.14 -7.49
N ILE A 315 -19.72 16.38 -7.94
CA ILE A 315 -20.42 17.47 -7.25
C ILE A 315 -21.93 17.20 -7.25
N ALA A 316 -22.51 16.80 -8.38
CA ALA A 316 -23.95 16.56 -8.52
C ALA A 316 -24.44 15.40 -7.63
N PHE A 317 -23.61 14.38 -7.43
CA PHE A 317 -23.88 13.25 -6.55
C PHE A 317 -23.59 13.56 -5.07
N GLY A 318 -23.10 14.77 -4.75
CA GLY A 318 -22.80 15.18 -3.38
C GLY A 318 -21.62 14.46 -2.74
N VAL A 319 -20.69 13.90 -3.52
CA VAL A 319 -19.58 13.09 -3.00
C VAL A 319 -18.54 13.99 -2.34
N GLU A 320 -18.41 13.88 -1.01
CA GLU A 320 -17.50 14.70 -0.21
C GLU A 320 -16.02 14.27 -0.37
N SER A 321 -15.12 15.04 0.25
CA SER A 321 -13.69 14.74 0.30
C SER A 321 -13.42 13.59 1.27
N GLY A 322 -13.33 12.37 0.73
CA GLY A 322 -13.06 11.15 1.51
C GLY A 322 -13.97 9.99 1.17
N GLU A 323 -15.09 10.25 0.49
CA GLU A 323 -16.03 9.22 0.04
C GLU A 323 -15.59 8.59 -1.29
N SER A 324 -15.98 7.33 -1.50
CA SER A 324 -15.69 6.62 -2.74
C SER A 324 -16.46 7.23 -3.92
N GLY A 325 -15.75 7.90 -4.83
CA GLY A 325 -16.30 8.47 -6.08
C GLY A 325 -16.67 7.43 -7.15
N LEU A 326 -17.03 6.20 -6.75
CA LEU A 326 -17.25 5.07 -7.66
C LEU A 326 -18.46 5.29 -8.58
N ALA A 327 -19.59 5.74 -8.04
CA ALA A 327 -20.81 5.95 -8.82
C ALA A 327 -20.64 7.06 -9.88
N PRO A 328 -20.14 8.27 -9.56
CA PRO A 328 -19.85 9.30 -10.56
C PRO A 328 -18.90 8.83 -11.66
N LEU A 329 -17.85 8.10 -11.29
CA LEU A 329 -16.88 7.55 -12.24
C LEU A 329 -17.53 6.56 -13.20
N LEU A 330 -18.32 5.61 -12.67
CA LEU A 330 -19.00 4.59 -13.46
C LEU A 330 -20.00 5.23 -14.44
N VAL A 331 -20.80 6.19 -13.97
CA VAL A 331 -21.76 6.93 -14.80
C VAL A 331 -21.03 7.73 -15.89
N ALA A 332 -19.96 8.45 -15.56
CA ALA A 332 -19.15 9.18 -16.54
C ALA A 332 -18.62 8.26 -17.63
N MET A 333 -18.10 7.09 -17.25
CA MET A 333 -17.50 6.14 -18.18
C MET A 333 -18.53 5.48 -19.10
N ILE A 334 -19.77 5.26 -18.62
CA ILE A 334 -20.88 4.77 -19.45
C ILE A 334 -21.36 5.85 -20.42
N LEU A 335 -21.62 7.07 -19.92
CA LEU A 335 -22.19 8.16 -20.71
C LEU A 335 -21.25 8.69 -21.79
N LEU A 336 -19.94 8.60 -21.58
CA LEU A 336 -18.94 9.08 -22.53
C LEU A 336 -18.30 7.94 -23.35
N GLY A 337 -18.40 6.69 -22.89
CA GLY A 337 -17.72 5.54 -23.50
C GLY A 337 -18.50 4.82 -24.61
N TRP A 338 -19.81 5.04 -24.73
CA TRP A 338 -20.68 4.36 -25.70
C TRP A 338 -20.51 4.76 -27.19
N PRO A 339 -20.03 5.97 -27.58
CA PRO A 339 -19.92 6.35 -28.99
C PRO A 339 -18.97 5.45 -29.81
N GLY A 340 -17.90 4.95 -29.19
CA GLY A 340 -16.95 4.04 -29.84
C GLY A 340 -17.61 2.75 -30.32
N PRO A 341 -18.24 1.96 -29.42
CA PRO A 341 -19.04 0.80 -29.79
C PRO A 341 -20.16 1.11 -30.79
N ALA A 342 -20.84 2.26 -30.67
CA ALA A 342 -21.91 2.64 -31.62
C ALA A 342 -21.41 2.76 -33.06
N ARG A 343 -20.25 3.39 -33.26
CA ARG A 343 -19.64 3.51 -34.59
C ARG A 343 -19.21 2.16 -35.16
N LEU A 344 -18.71 1.25 -34.31
CA LEU A 344 -18.32 -0.10 -34.73
C LEU A 344 -19.51 -0.93 -35.20
N VAL A 345 -20.64 -0.84 -34.50
CA VAL A 345 -21.87 -1.59 -34.85
C VAL A 345 -22.60 -0.97 -36.04
N ARG A 346 -22.51 0.35 -36.25
CA ARG A 346 -23.11 1.03 -37.41
C ARG A 346 -22.60 0.47 -38.74
N GLY A 347 -21.29 0.22 -38.85
CA GLY A 347 -20.63 -0.17 -40.11
C GLY A 347 -21.19 -1.44 -40.78
N PRO A 348 -21.34 -2.57 -40.05
CA PRO A 348 -21.93 -3.79 -40.59
C PRO A 348 -23.44 -3.76 -40.86
N VAL A 349 -24.16 -2.74 -40.36
CA VAL A 349 -25.63 -2.64 -40.49
C VAL A 349 -26.04 -1.85 -41.74
N MET A 350 -25.13 -1.00 -42.26
CA MET A 350 -25.22 -0.39 -43.59
C MET A 350 -24.96 -1.42 -44.69
#